data_AF-A0A930T064-F1
#
_entry.id   AF-A0A930T064-F1
#
_cell.length_a   1.000
_cell.length_b   1.000
_cell.length_c   1.000
_cell.angle_alpha   90.00
_cell.angle_beta   90.00
_cell.angle_gamma   90.00
#
_symmetry.space_group_name_H-M   'P 1'
#
loop_
_entity.id
_entity.type
_entity.pdbx_description
1 polymer ?
#
loop_
_entity_poly.entity_id
_entity_poly.type
_entity_poly.pdbx_seq_one_letter_code
_entity_poly.pdbx_strand_id
1 'polypeptide(L)'
;MSIPIQRLYNSPNCVLSLQGFSDENSSSQSTPVMSVLTVAQCQIMNQPHTLSGGVSFVNNLVKAVSAYGQQCLSGLTHPEELEGESDYIFLQKLPEKNRHLLVWQEKKDHTEKEIKLELSTIQLFDLLETIDQLCADQMTLPQITTKLNPVSRRYRQMEVSLVEQSAPVAFGLTGFALSALLLFLMPYPKEITDPNLQPAPTPVQNIQE
;
A
#
# COMPACT_ATOMS: atom_id res chain seq x y z
N MET A 1 25.06 35.06 0.89
CA MET A 1 25.53 34.41 2.13
C MET A 1 24.59 33.25 2.46
N SER A 2 25.04 32.00 2.58
CA SER A 2 24.13 30.89 2.88
C SER A 2 23.49 31.04 4.27
N ILE A 3 22.15 30.99 4.35
CA ILE A 3 21.41 31.11 5.62
C ILE A 3 21.25 29.72 6.24
N PRO A 4 21.69 29.48 7.49
CA PRO A 4 21.47 28.20 8.14
C PRO A 4 19.99 27.99 8.44
N ILE A 5 19.47 26.81 8.11
CA ILE A 5 18.09 26.40 8.41
C ILE A 5 18.14 25.12 9.25
N GLN A 6 17.23 25.01 10.22
CA GLN A 6 16.93 23.78 10.91
C GLN A 6 15.44 23.43 10.71
N ARG A 7 15.16 22.17 10.39
CA ARG A 7 13.81 21.61 10.28
C ARG A 7 13.67 20.46 11.25
N LEU A 8 12.49 20.35 11.87
CA LEU A 8 12.19 19.34 12.87
C LEU A 8 10.82 18.74 12.55
N TYR A 9 10.78 17.43 12.41
CA TYR A 9 9.57 16.63 12.25
C TYR A 9 9.45 15.73 13.48
N ASN A 10 8.26 15.68 14.07
CA ASN A 10 8.04 15.09 15.38
C ASN A 10 6.74 14.28 15.39
N SER A 11 6.87 13.07 15.91
CA SER A 11 5.80 12.22 16.40
C SER A 11 6.14 11.74 17.82
N PRO A 12 5.17 11.20 18.58
CA PRO A 12 5.37 10.85 19.99
C PRO A 12 6.59 9.96 20.28
N ASN A 13 6.95 9.04 19.38
CA ASN A 13 8.08 8.13 19.52
C ASN A 13 9.22 8.37 18.52
N CYS A 14 9.14 9.36 17.63
CA CYS A 14 10.16 9.58 16.62
C CYS A 14 10.38 11.08 16.33
N VAL A 15 11.65 11.48 16.28
CA VAL A 15 12.07 12.84 15.96
C VAL A 15 13.09 12.78 14.83
N LEU A 16 12.79 13.47 13.73
CA LEU A 16 13.71 13.68 12.61
C LEU A 16 14.12 15.14 12.55
N SER A 17 15.41 15.40 12.71
CA SER A 17 15.98 16.74 12.62
C SER A 17 16.91 16.86 11.41
N LEU A 18 16.75 17.95 10.65
CA LEU A 18 17.55 18.27 9.48
C LEU A 18 18.21 19.63 9.69
N GLN A 19 19.52 19.71 9.51
CA GLN A 19 20.27 20.96 9.54
C GLN A 19 20.95 21.16 8.20
N GLY A 20 20.84 22.36 7.65
CA GLY A 20 21.27 22.66 6.30
C GLY A 20 21.31 24.14 6.01
N PHE A 21 21.35 24.48 4.73
CA PHE A 21 21.44 25.86 4.26
C PHE A 21 20.40 26.18 3.18
N SER A 22 19.95 27.43 3.19
CA SER A 22 19.22 28.06 2.09
C SER A 22 20.17 28.67 1.08
N ASP A 23 19.79 28.64 -0.19
CA ASP A 23 20.36 29.53 -1.20
C ASP A 23 19.70 30.91 -1.14
N GLU A 24 20.42 32.01 -1.35
CA GLU A 24 19.87 33.37 -1.19
C GLU A 24 18.95 33.81 -2.33
N ASN A 25 18.97 33.09 -3.44
CA ASN A 25 18.06 33.33 -4.55
C ASN A 25 16.59 33.05 -4.19
N SER A 26 16.30 32.44 -3.04
CA SER A 26 14.93 32.26 -2.51
C SER A 26 14.45 33.42 -1.62
N SER A 27 15.20 34.53 -1.52
CA SER A 27 14.90 35.68 -0.64
C SER A 27 13.58 36.41 -0.93
N SER A 28 12.91 36.11 -2.06
CA SER A 28 11.56 36.62 -2.35
C SER A 28 10.44 35.75 -1.77
N GLN A 29 10.73 34.58 -1.19
CA GLN A 29 9.76 33.69 -0.57
C GLN A 29 9.77 33.86 0.96
N SER A 30 8.58 33.83 1.58
CA SER A 30 8.42 33.99 3.04
C SER A 30 9.05 32.87 3.87
N THR A 31 9.32 31.71 3.24
CA THR A 31 9.94 30.54 3.87
C THR A 31 11.18 30.13 3.08
N PRO A 32 12.36 30.02 3.72
CA PRO A 32 13.58 29.66 3.02
C PRO A 32 13.62 28.17 2.67
N VAL A 33 14.05 27.83 1.46
CA VAL A 33 14.15 26.46 0.95
C VAL A 33 15.47 25.84 1.39
N MET A 34 15.43 24.70 2.08
CA MET A 34 16.64 23.94 2.39
C MET A 34 17.04 23.09 1.17
N SER A 35 18.06 23.53 0.44
CA SER A 35 18.60 22.79 -0.73
C SER A 35 19.83 21.95 -0.38
N VAL A 36 20.63 22.38 0.60
CA VAL A 36 21.84 21.68 1.06
C VAL A 36 21.63 21.15 2.47
N LEU A 37 21.85 19.85 2.67
CA LEU A 37 21.80 19.19 3.97
C LEU A 37 23.21 18.98 4.52
N THR A 38 23.46 19.43 5.73
CA THR A 38 24.71 19.20 6.47
C THR A 38 24.63 17.92 7.29
N VAL A 39 23.53 17.76 8.03
CA VAL A 39 23.29 16.59 8.88
C VAL A 39 21.80 16.32 9.02
N ALA A 40 21.45 15.05 8.95
CA ALA A 40 20.16 14.52 9.36
C ALA A 40 20.34 13.60 10.56
N GLN A 41 19.44 13.68 11.53
CA GLN A 41 19.40 12.80 12.69
C GLN A 41 17.98 12.29 12.91
N CYS A 42 17.83 10.97 13.02
CA CYS A 42 16.59 10.28 13.35
C CYS A 42 16.74 9.60 14.71
N GLN A 43 15.96 10.07 15.69
CA GLN A 43 15.93 9.53 17.04
C GLN A 43 14.59 8.85 17.28
N ILE A 44 14.63 7.61 17.76
CA ILE A 44 13.45 6.84 18.14
C ILE A 44 13.46 6.69 19.66
N MET A 45 12.31 6.92 20.30
CA MET A 45 12.18 6.84 21.75
C MET A 45 12.53 5.44 22.26
N ASN A 46 13.23 5.37 23.39
CA ASN A 46 13.72 4.14 24.02
C ASN A 46 14.69 3.31 23.16
N GLN A 47 15.27 3.88 22.10
CA GLN A 47 16.38 3.28 21.36
C GLN A 47 17.71 3.90 21.80
N PRO A 48 18.78 3.10 21.96
CA PRO A 48 20.07 3.60 22.44
C PRO A 48 20.85 4.39 21.37
N HIS A 49 20.53 4.19 20.09
CA HIS A 49 21.25 4.79 18.99
C HIS A 49 20.41 5.83 18.26
N THR A 50 21.03 6.96 17.92
CA THR A 50 20.48 7.95 16.99
C THR A 50 21.07 7.66 15.62
N LEU A 51 20.22 7.47 14.62
CA LEU A 51 20.66 7.29 13.24
C LEU A 51 21.04 8.66 12.68
N SER A 52 22.19 8.76 12.03
CA SER A 52 22.69 10.04 11.52
C SER A 52 23.34 9.85 10.16
N GLY A 53 23.15 10.82 9.27
CA GLY A 53 23.77 10.80 7.94
C GLY A 53 23.48 12.05 7.12
N GLY A 54 23.80 11.98 5.83
CA GLY A 54 23.58 13.04 4.85
C GLY A 54 22.30 12.85 4.03
N VAL A 55 22.30 13.39 2.81
CA VAL A 55 21.16 13.30 1.89
C VAL A 55 20.87 11.84 1.48
N SER A 56 21.92 11.04 1.30
CA SER A 56 21.82 9.60 1.01
C SER A 56 21.04 8.86 2.10
N PHE A 57 21.40 9.09 3.37
CA PHE A 57 20.69 8.55 4.52
C PHE A 57 19.21 8.90 4.50
N VAL A 58 18.86 10.18 4.32
CA VAL A 58 17.43 10.61 4.29
C VAL A 58 16.69 9.94 3.13
N ASN A 59 17.28 9.91 1.94
CA ASN A 59 16.66 9.30 0.76
C ASN A 59 16.42 7.79 0.96
N ASN A 60 17.42 7.07 1.47
CA ASN A 60 17.30 5.63 1.72
C ASN A 60 16.35 5.33 2.88
N LEU A 61 16.28 6.20 3.89
CA LEU A 61 15.35 6.06 5.01
C LEU A 61 13.90 6.22 4.52
N VAL A 62 13.64 7.27 3.74
CA VAL A 62 12.33 7.52 3.13
C VAL A 62 11.90 6.33 2.27
N LYS A 63 12.78 5.84 1.38
CA LYS A 63 12.50 4.66 0.55
C LYS A 63 12.16 3.43 1.38
N ALA A 64 13.03 3.05 2.31
CA ALA A 64 12.89 1.83 3.09
C ALA A 64 11.63 1.87 3.99
N VAL A 65 11.38 3.00 4.66
CA VAL A 65 10.19 3.17 5.53
C VAL A 65 8.91 3.14 4.70
N SER A 66 8.87 3.85 3.57
CA SER A 66 7.70 3.86 2.68
C SER A 66 7.42 2.48 2.08
N ALA A 67 8.45 1.77 1.58
CA ALA A 67 8.30 0.44 1.01
C ALA A 67 7.84 -0.57 2.06
N TYR A 68 8.39 -0.50 3.28
CA TYR A 68 7.96 -1.35 4.37
C TYR A 68 6.53 -1.06 4.82
N GLY A 69 6.15 0.23 4.89
CA GLY A 69 4.76 0.64 5.15
C GLY A 69 3.79 0.06 4.11
N GLN A 70 4.15 0.12 2.82
CA GLN A 70 3.37 -0.51 1.76
C GLN A 70 3.27 -2.03 1.91
N GLN A 71 4.36 -2.71 2.29
CA GLN A 71 4.32 -4.14 2.58
C GLN A 71 3.36 -4.46 3.74
N CYS A 72 3.43 -3.69 4.83
CA CYS A 72 2.54 -3.87 5.98
C CYS A 72 1.06 -3.68 5.62
N LEU A 73 0.74 -2.68 4.78
CA LEU A 73 -0.64 -2.38 4.38
C LEU A 73 -1.17 -3.32 3.29
N SER A 74 -0.32 -3.75 2.36
CA SER A 74 -0.73 -4.62 1.25
C SER A 74 -0.71 -6.11 1.61
N GLY A 75 0.03 -6.49 2.66
CA GLY A 75 0.33 -7.88 2.98
C GLY A 75 1.29 -8.54 1.99
N LEU A 76 1.87 -7.77 1.05
CA LEU A 76 2.70 -8.31 -0.03
C LEU A 76 4.16 -8.03 0.25
N THR A 77 4.98 -9.08 0.28
CA THR A 77 6.43 -8.94 0.33
C THR A 77 6.90 -8.29 -0.97
N HIS A 78 7.46 -7.09 -0.85
CA HIS A 78 8.13 -6.44 -1.95
C HIS A 78 9.54 -7.02 -2.08
N PRO A 79 9.94 -7.59 -3.23
CA PRO A 79 11.35 -7.75 -3.53
C PRO A 79 11.92 -6.35 -3.78
N GLU A 80 12.41 -5.70 -2.74
CA GLU A 80 13.24 -4.51 -2.95
C GLU A 80 14.59 -4.95 -3.52
N GLU A 81 14.83 -4.61 -4.79
CA GLU A 81 16.19 -4.42 -5.28
C GLU A 81 16.77 -3.21 -4.53
N LEU A 82 17.34 -3.46 -3.36
CA LEU A 82 18.21 -2.49 -2.67
C LEU A 82 19.50 -2.35 -3.48
N GLU A 83 19.39 -1.66 -4.61
CA GLU A 83 20.49 -1.15 -5.42
C GLU A 83 20.97 0.18 -4.82
N GLY A 84 22.05 0.10 -4.04
CA GLY A 84 22.72 1.25 -3.46
C GLY A 84 23.98 0.82 -2.72
N GLU A 85 25.12 1.41 -3.07
CA GLU A 85 26.42 1.09 -2.44
C GLU A 85 26.62 1.79 -1.07
N SER A 86 25.82 2.81 -0.74
CA SER A 86 25.97 3.63 0.46
C SER A 86 24.67 3.85 1.24
N ASP A 87 24.81 4.00 2.57
CA ASP A 87 23.74 4.17 3.57
C ASP A 87 22.59 3.17 3.42
N TYR A 88 22.93 1.88 3.51
CA TYR A 88 21.99 0.79 3.36
C TYR A 88 21.02 0.76 4.56
N ILE A 89 19.73 0.93 4.26
CA ILE A 89 18.64 0.89 5.23
C ILE A 89 17.63 -0.13 4.75
N PHE A 90 17.21 -1.02 5.64
CA PHE A 90 16.08 -1.90 5.37
C PHE A 90 15.26 -2.13 6.64
N LEU A 91 13.99 -2.48 6.44
CA LEU A 91 13.10 -2.92 7.49
C LEU A 91 12.61 -4.33 7.21
N GLN A 92 12.48 -5.11 8.28
CA GLN A 92 11.89 -6.44 8.20
C GLN A 92 11.01 -6.72 9.41
N LYS A 93 10.01 -7.58 9.23
CA LYS A 93 9.16 -8.05 10.33
C LYS A 93 9.93 -9.10 11.13
N LEU A 94 9.90 -9.02 12.47
CA LEU A 94 10.49 -10.04 13.32
C LEU A 94 9.52 -11.21 13.53
N PRO A 95 10.02 -12.41 13.90
CA PRO A 95 9.16 -13.57 14.19
C PRO A 95 8.18 -13.32 15.34
N GLU A 96 8.57 -12.46 16.29
CA GLU A 96 7.71 -12.02 17.37
C GLU A 96 6.57 -11.15 16.86
N LYS A 97 5.36 -11.34 17.43
CA LYS A 97 4.19 -10.56 17.03
C LYS A 97 4.43 -9.07 17.30
N ASN A 98 4.14 -8.24 16.29
CA ASN A 98 4.14 -6.76 16.37
C ASN A 98 5.52 -6.13 16.63
N ARG A 99 6.59 -6.82 16.22
CA ARG A 99 7.95 -6.32 16.25
C ARG A 99 8.53 -6.18 14.84
N HIS A 100 9.33 -5.14 14.66
CA HIS A 100 9.92 -4.75 13.39
C HIS A 100 11.41 -4.44 13.63
N LEU A 101 12.28 -4.84 12.72
CA LEU A 101 13.70 -4.54 12.80
C LEU A 101 14.03 -3.50 11.74
N LEU A 102 14.51 -2.34 12.17
CA LEU A 102 15.15 -1.35 11.32
C LEU A 102 16.66 -1.55 11.41
N VAL A 103 17.30 -1.74 10.27
CA VAL A 103 18.75 -1.87 10.18
C VAL A 103 19.31 -0.73 9.35
N TRP A 104 20.36 -0.09 9.86
CA TRP A 104 21.13 0.91 9.15
C TRP A 104 22.60 0.53 9.17
N GLN A 105 23.27 0.66 8.03
CA GLN A 105 24.72 0.53 7.92
C GLN A 105 25.25 1.47 6.84
N GLU A 106 26.45 2.00 7.07
CA GLU A 106 27.09 2.98 6.18
C GLU A 106 27.30 2.42 4.76
N LYS A 107 27.54 1.10 4.62
CA LYS A 107 27.63 0.38 3.34
C LYS A 107 27.07 -1.03 3.47
N LYS A 108 26.54 -1.57 2.36
CA LYS A 108 25.90 -2.89 2.31
C LYS A 108 26.80 -4.04 2.79
N ASP A 109 28.08 -3.98 2.46
CA ASP A 109 29.05 -5.05 2.75
C ASP A 109 29.85 -4.82 4.04
N HIS A 110 29.64 -3.70 4.74
CA HIS A 110 30.40 -3.33 5.93
C HIS A 110 29.52 -3.42 7.19
N THR A 111 29.46 -4.61 7.79
CA THR A 111 28.65 -4.88 8.98
C THR A 111 29.26 -4.37 10.29
N GLU A 112 30.51 -3.90 10.28
CA GLU A 112 31.22 -3.44 11.49
C GLU A 112 30.55 -2.25 12.18
N LYS A 113 29.75 -1.46 11.45
CA LYS A 113 28.96 -0.33 11.97
C LYS A 113 27.47 -0.50 11.73
N GLU A 114 26.99 -1.74 11.77
CA GLU A 114 25.57 -2.04 11.67
C GLU A 114 24.83 -1.60 12.94
N ILE A 115 23.84 -0.74 12.79
CA ILE A 115 22.90 -0.37 13.86
C ILE A 115 21.59 -1.10 13.63
N LYS A 116 21.15 -1.83 14.66
CA LYS A 116 19.88 -2.57 14.69
C LYS A 116 18.96 -1.94 15.72
N LEU A 117 17.79 -1.51 15.27
CA LEU A 117 16.75 -0.94 16.12
C LEU A 117 15.52 -1.84 16.06
N GLU A 118 15.13 -2.40 17.21
CA GLU A 118 13.89 -3.15 17.32
C GLU A 118 12.75 -2.18 17.65
N LEU A 119 11.80 -2.07 16.72
CA LEU A 119 10.66 -1.18 16.80
C LEU A 119 9.41 -1.96 17.18
N SER A 120 8.65 -1.43 18.13
CA SER A 120 7.23 -1.76 18.27
C SER A 120 6.43 -1.22 17.08
N THR A 121 5.24 -1.76 16.84
CA THR A 121 4.34 -1.25 15.80
C THR A 121 4.00 0.23 15.99
N ILE A 122 3.87 0.71 17.24
CA ILE A 122 3.62 2.13 17.53
C ILE A 122 4.82 2.99 17.09
N GLN A 123 6.04 2.59 17.44
CA GLN A 123 7.27 3.29 17.03
C GLN A 123 7.43 3.29 15.50
N LEU A 124 7.05 2.21 14.82
CA LEU A 124 7.06 2.14 13.36
C LEU A 124 6.07 3.15 12.74
N PHE A 125 4.84 3.22 13.26
CA PHE A 125 3.84 4.17 12.77
C PHE A 125 4.27 5.61 12.97
N ASP A 126 4.88 5.92 14.12
CA ASP A 126 5.43 7.24 14.40
C ASP A 126 6.60 7.60 13.47
N LEU A 127 7.48 6.63 13.15
CA LEU A 127 8.51 6.81 12.13
C LEU A 127 7.91 7.08 10.75
N LEU A 128 6.89 6.32 10.34
CA LEU A 128 6.18 6.52 9.07
C LEU A 128 5.55 7.91 8.98
N GLU A 129 4.82 8.32 10.01
CA GLU A 129 4.22 9.66 10.12
C GLU A 129 5.27 10.77 10.02
N THR A 130 6.41 10.59 10.69
CA THR A 130 7.52 11.56 10.63
C THR A 130 8.09 11.68 9.22
N ILE A 131 8.19 10.57 8.49
CA ILE A 131 8.62 10.55 7.08
C ILE A 131 7.58 11.19 6.17
N ASP A 132 6.29 10.97 6.42
CA ASP A 132 5.20 11.58 5.66
C ASP A 132 5.17 13.11 5.85
N GLN A 133 5.40 13.60 7.08
CA GLN A 133 5.56 15.03 7.36
C GLN A 133 6.73 15.66 6.59
N LEU A 134 7.89 14.97 6.53
CA LEU A 134 9.02 15.42 5.70
C LEU A 134 8.63 15.49 4.23
N CYS A 135 8.01 14.43 3.70
CA CYS A 135 7.61 14.36 2.29
C CYS A 135 6.56 15.40 1.91
N ALA A 136 5.72 15.84 2.87
CA ALA A 136 4.75 16.90 2.67
C ALA A 136 5.38 18.31 2.67
N ASP A 137 6.57 18.48 3.24
CA ASP A 137 7.29 19.76 3.30
C ASP A 137 8.07 20.04 2.01
N GLN A 138 7.41 20.67 1.04
CA GLN A 138 7.98 21.04 -0.26
C GLN A 138 9.16 22.01 -0.17
N MET A 139 9.39 22.63 1.00
CA MET A 139 10.49 23.59 1.21
C MET A 139 11.76 22.93 1.76
N THR A 140 11.73 21.61 2.01
CA THR A 140 12.85 20.90 2.61
C THR A 140 13.30 19.76 1.70
N LEU A 141 14.51 19.88 1.16
CA LEU A 141 15.12 18.89 0.26
C LEU A 141 14.20 18.52 -0.92
N PRO A 142 13.75 19.50 -1.75
CA PRO A 142 12.83 19.25 -2.87
C PRO A 142 13.37 18.25 -3.91
N GLN A 143 14.67 17.98 -3.91
CA GLN A 143 15.30 16.93 -4.72
C GLN A 143 14.94 15.50 -4.28
N ILE A 144 14.49 15.30 -3.03
CA ILE A 144 14.05 14.00 -2.53
C ILE A 144 12.63 13.78 -3.00
N THR A 145 12.46 12.85 -3.94
CA THR A 145 11.15 12.46 -4.45
C THR A 145 10.88 10.99 -4.17
N THR A 146 9.83 10.72 -3.41
CA THR A 146 9.36 9.37 -3.11
C THR A 146 8.39 8.93 -4.21
N LYS A 147 8.86 8.11 -5.15
CA LYS A 147 7.97 7.47 -6.13
C LYS A 147 7.38 6.20 -5.54
N LEU A 148 6.22 6.34 -4.90
CA LEU A 148 5.41 5.20 -4.48
C LEU A 148 4.80 4.54 -5.71
N ASN A 149 5.32 3.38 -6.12
CA ASN A 149 4.74 2.61 -7.22
C ASN A 149 3.67 1.66 -6.69
N PRO A 150 2.52 1.51 -7.38
CA PRO A 150 1.50 0.55 -6.97
C PRO A 150 2.06 -0.87 -7.02
N VAL A 151 1.82 -1.64 -5.96
CA VAL A 151 2.27 -3.03 -5.88
C VAL A 151 1.53 -3.88 -6.92
N SER A 152 2.27 -4.63 -7.74
CA SER A 152 1.64 -5.49 -8.73
C SER A 152 0.83 -6.60 -8.04
N ARG A 153 -0.38 -6.85 -8.53
CA ARG A 153 -1.25 -7.95 -8.03
C ARG A 153 -0.60 -9.34 -8.16
N ARG A 154 0.46 -9.48 -8.94
CA ARG A 154 1.18 -10.74 -9.15
C ARG A 154 1.95 -11.19 -7.91
N TYR A 155 2.28 -10.27 -7.00
CA TYR A 155 2.96 -10.58 -5.73
C TYR A 155 1.99 -10.91 -4.59
N ARG A 156 0.69 -11.02 -4.87
CA ARG A 156 -0.29 -11.51 -3.89
C ARG A 156 0.05 -12.94 -3.53
N GLN A 157 0.71 -13.15 -2.38
CA GLN A 157 0.72 -14.48 -1.77
C GLN A 157 -0.76 -14.86 -1.59
N MET A 158 -1.20 -15.92 -2.28
CA MET A 158 -2.52 -16.50 -2.08
C MET A 158 -2.54 -17.07 -0.66
N GLU A 159 -2.83 -16.22 0.33
CA GLU A 159 -3.01 -16.62 1.73
C GLU A 159 -4.22 -17.54 1.93
N VAL A 160 -5.09 -17.62 0.92
CA VAL A 160 -6.30 -18.43 0.95
C VAL A 160 -6.03 -19.72 0.19
N SER A 161 -6.08 -20.85 0.90
CA SER A 161 -6.05 -22.21 0.33
C SER A 161 -6.98 -22.26 -0.89
N LEU A 162 -6.54 -22.92 -1.97
CA LEU A 162 -7.38 -23.13 -3.18
C LEU A 162 -8.77 -23.71 -2.84
N VAL A 163 -8.89 -24.38 -1.70
CA VAL A 163 -10.14 -24.91 -1.16
C VAL A 163 -11.11 -23.80 -0.71
N GLU A 164 -10.64 -22.77 -0.01
CA GLU A 164 -11.49 -21.65 0.46
C GLU A 164 -11.88 -20.70 -0.69
N GLN A 165 -11.04 -20.55 -1.72
CA GLN A 165 -11.37 -19.77 -2.92
C GLN A 165 -12.47 -20.40 -3.78
N SER A 166 -12.80 -21.69 -3.56
CA SER A 166 -13.84 -22.39 -4.30
C SER A 166 -15.25 -22.19 -3.74
N ALA A 167 -15.39 -21.63 -2.53
CA ALA A 167 -16.70 -21.45 -1.90
C ALA A 167 -17.70 -20.64 -2.76
N PRO A 168 -17.35 -19.49 -3.37
CA PRO A 168 -18.29 -18.72 -4.19
C PRO A 168 -18.70 -19.47 -5.47
N VAL A 169 -17.78 -20.23 -6.05
CA VAL A 169 -18.02 -21.01 -7.28
C VAL A 169 -18.94 -22.19 -7.01
N ALA A 170 -18.76 -22.86 -5.85
CA ALA A 170 -19.63 -23.95 -5.42
C ALA A 170 -21.08 -23.47 -5.14
N PHE A 171 -21.25 -22.30 -4.53
CA PHE A 171 -22.58 -21.70 -4.34
C PHE A 171 -23.24 -21.28 -5.67
N GLY A 172 -22.48 -20.81 -6.65
CA GLY A 172 -23.01 -20.47 -7.98
C GLY A 172 -23.48 -21.68 -8.79
N LEU A 173 -22.69 -22.76 -8.79
CA LEU A 173 -23.03 -23.99 -9.51
C LEU A 173 -24.26 -24.70 -8.94
N THR A 174 -24.42 -24.70 -7.62
CA THR A 174 -25.58 -25.30 -6.96
C THR A 174 -26.87 -24.52 -7.24
N GLY A 175 -26.82 -23.18 -7.22
CA GLY A 175 -27.97 -22.34 -7.59
C GLY A 175 -28.41 -22.51 -9.04
N PHE A 176 -27.46 -22.64 -9.97
CA PHE A 176 -27.76 -22.89 -11.39
C PHE A 176 -28.41 -24.27 -11.59
N ALA A 177 -27.88 -25.32 -10.97
CA ALA A 177 -28.44 -26.67 -11.07
C ALA A 177 -29.87 -26.77 -10.51
N LEU A 178 -30.13 -26.13 -9.35
CA LEU A 178 -31.46 -26.04 -8.76
C LEU A 178 -32.45 -25.29 -9.67
N SER A 179 -32.03 -24.18 -10.26
CA SER A 179 -32.87 -23.40 -11.18
C SER A 179 -33.20 -24.18 -12.45
N ALA A 180 -32.23 -24.90 -13.02
CA ALA A 180 -32.44 -25.75 -14.18
C ALA A 180 -33.43 -26.90 -13.89
N LEU A 181 -33.33 -27.53 -12.72
CA LEU A 181 -34.28 -28.56 -12.29
C LEU A 181 -35.70 -28.02 -12.13
N LEU A 182 -35.86 -26.83 -11.53
CA LEU A 182 -37.17 -26.18 -11.39
C LEU A 182 -37.78 -25.84 -12.76
N LEU A 183 -36.99 -25.32 -13.69
CA LEU A 183 -37.45 -25.04 -15.05
C LEU A 183 -37.79 -26.32 -15.83
N PHE A 184 -37.05 -27.41 -15.62
CA PHE A 184 -37.34 -28.70 -16.24
C PHE A 184 -38.64 -29.33 -15.71
N LEU A 185 -38.93 -29.17 -14.42
CA LEU A 185 -40.16 -29.66 -13.79
C LEU A 185 -41.36 -28.74 -14.02
N MET A 186 -41.15 -27.53 -14.55
CA MET A 186 -42.24 -26.61 -14.87
C MET A 186 -43.07 -27.19 -16.03
N PRO A 187 -44.37 -27.41 -15.84
CA PRO A 187 -45.22 -27.96 -16.89
C PRO A 187 -45.30 -26.99 -18.06
N TYR A 188 -45.09 -27.49 -19.27
CA TYR A 188 -45.28 -26.70 -20.49
C TYR A 188 -46.75 -26.26 -20.61
N PRO A 189 -47.01 -24.98 -20.94
CA PRO A 189 -48.37 -24.51 -21.15
C PRO A 189 -49.00 -25.26 -22.33
N LYS A 190 -50.14 -25.91 -22.10
CA LYS A 190 -50.79 -26.78 -23.07
C LYS A 190 -51.62 -26.04 -24.13
N GLU A 191 -51.70 -24.72 -24.06
CA GLU A 191 -52.54 -23.96 -24.97
C GLU A 191 -51.90 -22.62 -25.31
N ILE A 192 -51.36 -22.54 -26.53
CA ILE A 192 -51.09 -21.26 -27.19
C ILE A 192 -52.30 -21.03 -28.07
N THR A 193 -53.30 -20.31 -27.56
CA THR A 193 -54.44 -19.90 -28.37
C THR A 193 -53.92 -18.88 -29.38
N ASP A 194 -53.88 -19.24 -30.66
CA ASP A 194 -53.67 -18.27 -31.73
C ASP A 194 -54.90 -17.34 -31.77
N PRO A 195 -54.74 -16.04 -31.48
CA PRO A 195 -55.85 -15.11 -31.42
C PRO A 195 -56.57 -14.91 -32.77
N ASN A 196 -56.08 -15.50 -33.88
CA ASN A 196 -56.67 -15.37 -35.22
C ASN A 196 -57.48 -16.57 -35.71
N LEU A 197 -57.59 -17.66 -34.96
CA LEU A 197 -58.41 -18.81 -35.37
C LEU A 197 -59.90 -18.56 -35.06
N GLN A 198 -60.64 -18.03 -36.04
CA GLN A 198 -62.10 -17.90 -35.97
C GLN A 198 -62.80 -19.28 -36.11
N PRO A 199 -63.83 -19.58 -35.32
CA PRO A 199 -64.59 -20.83 -35.43
C PRO A 199 -65.39 -20.92 -36.74
N ALA A 200 -65.34 -22.07 -37.41
CA ALA A 200 -66.18 -22.32 -38.59
C ALA A 200 -67.67 -22.50 -38.19
N PRO A 201 -68.63 -21.90 -38.91
CA PRO A 201 -70.05 -22.00 -38.57
C PRO A 201 -70.63 -23.40 -38.89
N THR A 202 -71.50 -23.88 -38.01
CA THR A 202 -72.15 -25.21 -38.06
C THR A 202 -73.33 -25.22 -39.05
N PRO A 203 -73.57 -26.29 -39.84
CA PRO A 203 -74.69 -26.35 -40.77
C PRO A 203 -76.02 -26.58 -40.04
N VAL A 204 -77.05 -25.81 -40.39
CA VAL A 204 -78.41 -25.95 -39.84
C VAL A 204 -79.15 -27.05 -40.60
N GLN A 205 -79.53 -28.12 -39.90
CA GLN A 205 -80.33 -29.21 -40.46
C GLN A 205 -81.80 -29.00 -40.05
N ASN A 206 -82.61 -28.44 -40.95
CA ASN A 206 -84.05 -28.30 -40.75
C ASN A 206 -84.75 -29.62 -41.10
N ILE A 207 -85.50 -30.15 -40.14
CA ILE A 207 -86.40 -31.29 -40.28
C ILE A 207 -87.77 -30.72 -40.72
N GLN A 208 -88.30 -31.16 -41.87
CA GLN A 208 -89.69 -30.91 -42.27
C GLN A 208 -90.50 -32.20 -42.08
N GLU A 209 -91.71 -32.07 -41.50
CA GLU A 209 -92.83 -32.99 -41.71
C GLU A 209 -93.52 -32.71 -43.05
#